data_AF-A0A0S3U5W0-F1
#
_entry.id   AF-A0A0S3U5W0-F1
#
_cell.length_a   1.000
_cell.length_b   1.000
_cell.length_c   1.000
_cell.angle_alpha   90.00
_cell.angle_beta   90.00
_cell.angle_gamma   90.00
#
_symmetry.space_group_name_H-M   'P 1'
#
loop_
_entity.id
_entity.type
_entity.pdbx_description
1 polymer ?
#
loop_
_entity_poly.entity_id
_entity_poly.type
_entity_poly.pdbx_seq_one_letter_code
_entity_poly.pdbx_strand_id
1 'polypeptide(L)'
;MTKKRPRLLKETKNLAMLIAMTVRNEMEDFHCEHLTDDQMQELNPIIRNAIVTALYAARNYSEDAASMEWVNFQFRLIPEYWEEPQLTESFLRLAKSLQKKGINESKDSARLS
;
A
#
# COMPACT_ATOMS: atom_id res chain seq x y z
N MET A 1 -2.60 12.21 -33.64
CA MET A 1 -3.55 11.49 -32.77
C MET A 1 -3.30 11.90 -31.33
N THR A 2 -4.18 12.66 -30.72
CA THR A 2 -4.09 13.01 -29.29
C THR A 2 -4.37 11.75 -28.48
N LYS A 3 -3.32 11.10 -27.94
CA LYS A 3 -3.48 9.99 -26.99
C LYS A 3 -4.30 10.53 -25.81
N LYS A 4 -5.54 10.07 -25.69
CA LYS A 4 -6.45 10.43 -24.59
C LYS A 4 -5.75 10.05 -23.30
N ARG A 5 -5.61 10.98 -22.35
CA ARG A 5 -4.96 10.67 -21.07
C ARG A 5 -5.71 9.50 -20.41
N PRO A 6 -5.00 8.47 -19.91
CA PRO A 6 -5.65 7.35 -19.26
C PRO A 6 -6.45 7.84 -18.05
N ARG A 7 -7.70 7.39 -17.95
CA ARG A 7 -8.59 7.76 -16.86
C ARG A 7 -8.37 6.81 -15.69
N LEU A 8 -7.98 7.36 -14.55
CA LEU A 8 -7.90 6.61 -13.30
C LEU A 8 -9.29 6.30 -12.75
N LEU A 9 -9.53 5.02 -12.48
CA LEU A 9 -10.73 4.52 -11.80
C LEU A 9 -10.75 4.99 -10.35
N LYS A 10 -11.96 5.17 -9.79
CA LYS A 10 -12.12 5.69 -8.42
C LYS A 10 -11.52 4.73 -7.40
N GLU A 11 -11.69 3.44 -7.63
CA GLU A 11 -11.19 2.34 -6.80
C GLU A 11 -9.66 2.36 -6.75
N THR A 12 -9.00 2.57 -7.91
CA THR A 12 -7.54 2.69 -7.99
C THR A 12 -7.02 3.90 -7.21
N LYS A 13 -7.72 5.04 -7.27
CA LYS A 13 -7.37 6.23 -6.48
C LYS A 13 -7.51 5.97 -4.98
N ASN A 14 -8.64 5.38 -4.57
CA ASN A 14 -8.89 5.09 -3.16
C ASN A 14 -7.85 4.11 -2.59
N LEU A 15 -7.51 3.07 -3.35
CA LEU A 15 -6.48 2.12 -2.95
C LEU A 15 -5.11 2.79 -2.87
N ALA A 16 -4.77 3.66 -3.82
CA ALA A 16 -3.52 4.41 -3.76
C ALA A 16 -3.43 5.32 -2.52
N MET A 17 -4.53 6.00 -2.17
CA MET A 17 -4.60 6.82 -0.96
C MET A 17 -4.46 5.99 0.31
N LEU A 18 -5.10 4.82 0.37
CA LEU A 18 -4.96 3.88 1.49
C LEU A 18 -3.50 3.45 1.67
N ILE A 19 -2.87 2.93 0.62
CA ILE A 19 -1.49 2.45 0.67
C ILE A 19 -0.53 3.61 1.02
N ALA A 20 -0.73 4.79 0.43
CA ALA A 20 0.10 5.97 0.73
C ALA A 20 0.02 6.38 2.19
N MET A 21 -1.18 6.36 2.79
CA MET A 21 -1.35 6.64 4.21
C MET A 21 -0.69 5.56 5.08
N THR A 22 -0.81 4.28 4.70
CA THR A 22 -0.10 3.19 5.39
C THR A 22 1.41 3.40 5.36
N VAL A 23 1.99 3.72 4.20
CA VAL A 23 3.43 4.01 4.07
C VAL A 23 3.83 5.19 4.94
N ARG A 24 3.08 6.30 4.90
CA ARG A 24 3.36 7.46 5.76
C ARG A 24 3.40 7.07 7.24
N ASN A 25 2.43 6.27 7.70
CA ASN A 25 2.36 5.87 9.10
C ASN A 25 3.53 4.96 9.51
N GLU A 26 3.94 4.01 8.66
CA GLU A 26 5.10 3.16 8.95
C GLU A 26 6.43 3.94 8.86
N MET A 27 6.43 5.09 8.19
CA MET A 27 7.56 6.03 8.17
C MET A 27 7.54 7.03 9.33
N GLU A 28 6.56 7.03 10.24
CA GLU A 28 6.37 8.12 11.22
C GLU A 28 7.56 8.26 12.18
N ASP A 29 8.10 7.15 12.71
CA ASP A 29 9.26 7.18 13.61
C ASP A 29 10.51 7.73 12.87
N PHE A 30 10.75 7.25 11.65
CA PHE A 30 11.84 7.75 10.79
C PHE A 30 11.64 9.23 10.44
N HIS A 31 10.41 9.65 10.14
CA HIS A 31 10.06 11.05 9.86
C HIS A 31 10.41 11.92 11.06
N CYS A 32 9.97 11.56 12.26
CA CYS A 32 10.20 12.35 13.47
C CYS A 32 11.69 12.57 13.75
N GLU A 33 12.55 11.61 13.39
CA GLU A 33 13.99 11.68 13.65
C GLU A 33 14.79 12.33 12.52
N HIS A 34 14.31 12.31 11.27
CA HIS A 34 15.14 12.62 10.10
C HIS A 34 14.54 13.59 9.09
N LEU A 35 13.23 13.84 9.12
CA LEU A 35 12.54 14.67 8.14
C LEU A 35 11.73 15.76 8.84
N THR A 36 11.65 16.94 8.23
CA THR A 36 10.74 17.99 8.69
C THR A 36 9.33 17.78 8.14
N ASP A 37 8.33 18.39 8.78
CA ASP A 37 6.96 18.40 8.27
C ASP A 37 6.86 18.95 6.84
N ASP A 38 7.64 19.99 6.51
CA ASP A 38 7.70 20.57 5.16
C ASP A 38 8.25 19.57 4.14
N GLN A 39 9.29 18.80 4.50
CA GLN A 39 9.82 17.73 3.65
C GLN A 39 8.79 16.62 3.47
N MET A 40 8.07 16.24 4.52
CA MET A 40 6.98 15.27 4.41
C MET A 40 5.83 15.77 3.55
N GLN A 41 5.52 17.07 3.59
CA GLN A 41 4.51 17.67 2.73
C GLN A 41 4.88 17.54 1.24
N GLU A 42 6.17 17.58 0.89
CA GLU A 42 6.67 17.33 -0.47
C GLU A 42 6.68 15.83 -0.82
N LEU A 43 7.10 14.97 0.10
CA LEU A 43 7.22 13.52 -0.11
C LEU A 43 5.86 12.83 -0.28
N ASN A 44 4.84 13.23 0.49
CA ASN A 44 3.50 12.62 0.43
C ASN A 44 2.91 12.60 -1.00
N PRO A 45 2.96 13.70 -1.79
CA PRO A 45 2.66 13.69 -3.22
C PRO A 45 3.45 12.71 -4.07
N ILE A 46 4.75 12.60 -3.83
CA ILE A 46 5.63 11.73 -4.62
C ILE A 46 5.24 10.28 -4.39
N ILE A 47 5.08 9.89 -3.11
CA ILE A 47 4.67 8.54 -2.69
C ILE A 47 3.30 8.17 -3.28
N ARG A 48 2.27 9.01 -3.09
CA ARG A 48 0.91 8.70 -3.59
C ARG A 48 0.86 8.59 -5.12
N ASN A 49 1.62 9.42 -5.83
CA ASN A 49 1.66 9.40 -7.29
C ASN A 49 2.42 8.17 -7.81
N ALA A 50 3.50 7.77 -7.12
CA ALA A 50 4.22 6.53 -7.44
C ALA A 50 3.30 5.31 -7.26
N ILE A 51 2.60 5.22 -6.13
CA ILE A 51 1.68 4.12 -5.84
C ILE A 51 0.55 4.05 -6.87
N VAL A 52 -0.12 5.17 -7.18
CA VAL A 52 -1.23 5.14 -8.16
C VAL A 52 -0.75 4.75 -9.55
N THR A 53 0.47 5.14 -9.92
CA THR A 53 1.11 4.75 -11.19
C THR A 53 1.39 3.25 -11.21
N ALA A 54 1.99 2.70 -10.14
CA ALA A 54 2.27 1.28 -10.04
C ALA A 54 0.98 0.44 -10.08
N LEU A 55 -0.06 0.83 -9.35
CA LEU A 55 -1.37 0.16 -9.38
C LEU A 55 -2.03 0.23 -10.76
N TYR A 56 -1.93 1.38 -11.44
CA TYR A 56 -2.45 1.53 -12.79
C TYR A 56 -1.70 0.60 -13.76
N ALA A 57 -0.37 0.65 -13.76
CA ALA A 57 0.44 -0.16 -14.68
C ALA A 57 0.26 -1.66 -14.42
N ALA A 58 0.26 -2.10 -13.16
CA ALA A 58 0.02 -3.49 -12.80
C ALA A 58 -1.36 -3.99 -13.26
N ARG A 59 -2.40 -3.17 -13.11
CA ARG A 59 -3.76 -3.53 -13.56
C ARG A 59 -3.87 -3.67 -15.07
N ASN A 60 -3.11 -2.88 -15.83
CA ASN A 60 -3.15 -2.87 -17.29
C ASN A 60 -1.97 -3.65 -17.91
N TYR A 61 -1.26 -4.46 -17.12
CA TYR A 61 -0.02 -5.12 -17.54
C TYR A 61 -0.19 -5.96 -18.82
N SER A 62 -1.31 -6.69 -18.94
CA SER A 62 -1.62 -7.51 -20.11
C SER A 62 -2.37 -6.76 -21.22
N GLU A 63 -2.78 -5.51 -20.98
CA GLU A 63 -3.67 -4.76 -21.87
C GLU A 63 -2.98 -3.57 -22.56
N ASP A 64 -1.91 -3.05 -21.97
CA ASP A 64 -1.20 -1.86 -22.44
C ASP A 64 0.33 -2.08 -22.46
N ALA A 65 0.93 -1.96 -23.65
CA ALA A 65 2.36 -2.16 -23.84
C ALA A 65 3.22 -1.20 -23.00
N ALA A 66 2.77 0.05 -22.80
CA ALA A 66 3.49 0.99 -21.96
C ALA A 66 3.51 0.55 -20.48
N SER A 67 2.38 0.05 -19.99
CA SER A 67 2.25 -0.52 -18.65
C SER A 67 3.13 -1.76 -18.47
N MET A 68 3.15 -2.66 -19.46
CA MET A 68 4.02 -3.84 -19.46
C MET A 68 5.51 -3.46 -19.37
N GLU A 69 5.98 -2.60 -20.27
CA GLU A 69 7.37 -2.16 -20.31
C GLU A 69 7.77 -1.43 -19.01
N TRP A 70 6.89 -0.57 -18.50
CA TRP A 70 7.14 0.15 -17.26
C TRP A 70 7.27 -0.80 -16.07
N VAL A 71 6.36 -1.76 -15.92
CA VAL A 71 6.40 -2.77 -14.83
C VAL A 71 7.66 -3.63 -14.93
N ASN A 72 8.01 -4.13 -16.12
CA ASN A 72 9.22 -4.94 -16.32
C ASN A 72 10.50 -4.14 -16.04
N PHE A 73 10.50 -2.84 -16.33
CA PHE A 73 11.58 -1.97 -15.93
C PHE A 73 11.67 -1.82 -14.41
N GLN A 74 10.56 -1.56 -13.71
CA GLN A 74 10.57 -1.44 -12.24
C GLN A 74 11.04 -2.73 -11.56
N PHE A 75 10.61 -3.91 -12.02
CA PHE A 75 11.08 -5.18 -11.45
C PHE A 75 12.59 -5.35 -11.55
N ARG A 76 13.22 -4.87 -12.62
CA ARG A 76 14.69 -4.90 -12.78
C ARG A 76 15.43 -3.92 -11.87
N LEU A 77 14.73 -2.93 -11.31
CA LEU A 77 15.31 -1.95 -10.39
C LEU A 77 15.24 -2.39 -8.93
N ILE A 78 14.55 -3.49 -8.61
CA ILE A 78 14.50 -4.01 -7.24
C ILE A 78 15.91 -4.50 -6.87
N PRO A 79 16.56 -3.90 -5.86
CA PRO A 79 17.89 -4.32 -5.45
C PRO A 79 17.89 -5.71 -4.82
N GLU A 80 18.93 -6.50 -5.08
CA GLU A 80 19.05 -7.87 -4.53
C GLU A 80 19.12 -7.92 -3.00
N TYR A 81 19.51 -6.83 -2.34
CA TYR A 81 19.59 -6.75 -0.89
C TYR A 81 18.24 -6.46 -0.21
N TRP A 82 17.17 -6.23 -0.98
CA TRP A 82 15.83 -6.04 -0.39
C TRP A 82 15.33 -7.36 0.19
N GLU A 83 14.94 -7.32 1.47
CA GLU A 83 14.29 -8.44 2.14
C GLU A 83 12.86 -8.61 1.61
N GLU A 84 12.32 -9.83 1.73
CA GLU A 84 10.92 -10.11 1.39
C GLU A 84 9.97 -9.28 2.26
N PRO A 85 8.91 -8.67 1.69
CA PRO A 85 7.98 -7.84 2.44
C PRO A 85 7.19 -8.67 3.46
N GLN A 86 7.00 -8.12 4.66
CA GLN A 86 6.24 -8.73 5.74
C GLN A 86 5.04 -7.86 6.13
N LEU A 87 4.02 -8.49 6.73
CA LEU A 87 2.92 -7.74 7.33
C LEU A 87 3.41 -6.94 8.54
N THR A 88 2.87 -5.73 8.72
CA THR A 88 3.26 -4.86 9.82
C THR A 88 2.83 -5.45 11.16
N GLU A 89 3.65 -5.27 12.20
CA GLU A 89 3.34 -5.78 13.54
C GLU A 89 2.04 -5.14 14.09
N SER A 90 1.76 -3.89 13.74
CA SER A 90 0.51 -3.20 14.08
C SER A 90 -0.72 -3.97 13.57
N PHE A 91 -0.67 -4.43 12.31
CA PHE A 91 -1.73 -5.25 11.72
C PHE A 91 -1.82 -6.64 12.36
N LEU A 92 -0.68 -7.31 12.59
CA LEU A 92 -0.65 -8.64 13.21
C LEU A 92 -1.24 -8.63 14.63
N ARG A 93 -0.93 -7.61 15.44
CA ARG A 93 -1.50 -7.42 16.78
C ARG A 93 -3.02 -7.22 16.74
N LEU A 94 -3.51 -6.42 15.79
CA LEU A 94 -4.94 -6.21 15.59
C LEU A 94 -5.64 -7.52 15.23
N ALA A 95 -5.13 -8.24 14.23
CA ALA A 95 -5.69 -9.52 13.80
C ALA A 95 -5.77 -10.54 14.94
N LYS A 96 -4.70 -10.66 15.73
CA LYS A 96 -4.66 -11.55 16.91
C LYS A 96 -5.67 -11.14 17.99
N SER A 97 -5.84 -9.84 18.22
CA SER A 97 -6.83 -9.31 19.17
C SER A 97 -8.26 -9.68 18.77
N LEU A 98 -8.60 -9.50 17.49
CA LEU A 98 -9.93 -9.83 16.97
C LEU A 98 -10.20 -11.34 16.99
N GLN A 99 -9.20 -12.17 16.66
CA GLN A 99 -9.34 -13.62 16.75
C GLN A 99 -9.62 -14.09 18.20
N LYS A 100 -8.91 -13.52 19.19
CA LYS A 100 -9.15 -13.83 20.61
C LYS A 100 -10.55 -13.44 21.06
N LYS A 101 -11.06 -12.29 20.62
CA LYS A 101 -12.43 -11.85 20.92
C LYS A 101 -13.47 -12.83 20.36
N GLY A 102 -13.35 -13.21 19.09
CA GLY A 102 -14.27 -14.17 18.46
C GLY A 102 -14.26 -15.55 19.14
N ILE A 103 -13.09 -16.01 19.62
CA ILE A 103 -12.99 -17.26 20.40
C ILE A 103 -13.70 -17.14 21.76
N ASN A 104 -13.55 -16.01 22.44
CA ASN A 104 -14.20 -15.79 23.75
C ASN A 104 -15.71 -15.69 23.60
N GLU A 105 -16.22 -14.92 22.63
CA GLU A 105 -17.65 -14.80 22.34
C GLU A 105 -18.28 -16.17 21.99
N SER A 106 -17.57 -17.01 21.24
CA SER A 106 -18.02 -18.37 20.90
C SER A 106 -18.05 -19.33 22.10
N LYS A 107 -17.13 -19.16 23.08
CA LYS A 107 -17.11 -19.96 24.31
C LYS A 107 -18.21 -19.54 25.28
N ASP A 108 -18.52 -18.26 25.34
CA ASP A 108 -19.58 -17.73 26.20
C ASP A 108 -20.97 -18.12 25.66
N SER A 109 -21.17 -18.15 24.34
CA SER A 109 -22.42 -18.65 23.74
C SER A 109 -22.64 -20.15 23.97
N ALA A 110 -21.57 -20.96 23.97
CA ALA A 110 -21.65 -22.41 24.19
C ALA A 110 -21.85 -22.81 25.67
N ARG A 111 -21.66 -21.88 26.62
CA ARG A 111 -21.92 -22.10 28.06
C ARG A 111 -23.34 -21.73 28.49
N LEU A 112 -24.07 -21.01 27.64
CA LEU A 112 -25.44 -20.55 27.87
C LEU A 112 -26.49 -21.41 27.12
N SER A 113 -26.05 -22.44 26.39
CA SER A 113 -26.86 -23.45 25.69
C SER A 113 -26.79 -24.79 26.40
#